data_AF-A0A9D6URY9-F1
#
_entry.id   AF-A0A9D6URY9-F1
#
_cell.length_a   1.000
_cell.length_b   1.000
_cell.length_c   1.000
_cell.angle_alpha   90.00
_cell.angle_beta   90.00
_cell.angle_gamma   90.00
#
_symmetry.space_group_name_H-M   'P 1'
#
loop_
_entity.id
_entity.type
_entity.pdbx_description
1 polymer ?
#
loop_
_entity_poly.entity_id
_entity_poly.type
_entity_poly.pdbx_seq_one_letter_code
_entity_poly.pdbx_strand_id
1 'polypeptide(L)'
;MNGLVPALLLLTAAPAADFGTLTLFDDEVAVAPARFRTLDIDLPVEPARVMCSYEVLEGGSGVRLVLLKREDAARWLRGEAHTTEASTPFARSGAISHRPAEPDQYQLVLDNRLEGRGAARVHLIVRVARNDDNTGPVRLADPRKGQILVWASLGLFAVAAVYAGARIKRAIDRE
;
A
#
# COMPACT_ATOMS: atom_id res chain seq x y z
N MET A 1 -53.94 -15.79 9.88
CA MET A 1 -52.86 -15.73 10.89
C MET A 1 -51.84 -16.79 10.52
N ASN A 2 -50.63 -16.39 10.09
CA ASN A 2 -49.41 -17.20 10.09
C ASN A 2 -48.26 -16.29 9.65
N GLY A 3 -47.75 -15.51 10.60
CA GLY A 3 -46.53 -14.73 10.42
C GLY A 3 -45.33 -15.65 10.56
N LEU A 4 -44.60 -15.87 9.47
CA LEU A 4 -43.26 -16.44 9.52
C LEU A 4 -42.25 -15.30 9.36
N VAL A 5 -41.63 -15.00 10.49
CA VAL A 5 -40.56 -14.04 10.76
C VAL A 5 -39.45 -14.16 9.69
N PRO A 6 -38.99 -13.07 9.05
CA PRO A 6 -37.79 -13.13 8.24
C PRO A 6 -36.57 -13.28 9.17
N ALA A 7 -35.77 -14.30 8.92
CA ALA A 7 -34.51 -14.56 9.59
C ALA A 7 -33.60 -13.33 9.48
N LEU A 8 -33.42 -12.67 10.62
CA LEU A 8 -32.54 -11.53 10.81
C LEU A 8 -31.10 -11.98 10.58
N LEU A 9 -30.54 -11.59 9.43
CA LEU A 9 -29.12 -11.69 9.10
C LEU A 9 -28.33 -10.81 10.08
N LEU A 10 -27.89 -11.40 11.19
CA LEU A 10 -26.87 -10.84 12.07
C LEU A 10 -25.54 -10.83 11.31
N LEU A 11 -25.32 -9.77 10.54
CA LEU A 11 -23.99 -9.40 10.06
C LEU A 11 -23.21 -8.95 11.30
N THR A 12 -22.48 -9.88 11.92
CA THR A 12 -21.47 -9.52 12.91
C THR A 12 -20.45 -8.64 12.22
N ALA A 13 -20.53 -7.33 12.41
CA ALA A 13 -19.42 -6.44 12.18
C ALA A 13 -18.31 -6.91 13.12
N ALA A 14 -17.43 -7.77 12.59
CA ALA A 14 -16.16 -8.03 13.26
C ALA A 14 -15.52 -6.65 13.46
N PRO A 15 -15.11 -6.28 14.69
CA PRO A 15 -14.25 -5.12 14.82
C PRO A 15 -13.07 -5.41 13.90
N ALA A 16 -12.85 -4.55 12.91
CA ALA A 16 -11.60 -4.55 12.19
C ALA A 16 -10.54 -4.37 13.28
N ALA A 17 -9.91 -5.48 13.68
CA ALA A 17 -8.77 -5.44 14.56
C ALA A 17 -7.84 -4.42 13.94
N ASP A 18 -7.50 -3.38 14.68
CA ASP A 18 -6.51 -2.41 14.25
C ASP A 18 -5.20 -3.20 14.14
N PHE A 19 -4.92 -3.72 12.94
CA PHE A 19 -3.79 -4.59 12.65
C PHE A 19 -2.56 -3.71 12.74
N GLY A 20 -2.01 -3.58 13.95
CA GLY A 20 -0.99 -2.63 14.41
C GLY A 20 0.02 -2.16 13.37
N THR A 21 -0.43 -1.33 12.44
CA THR A 21 0.31 -0.80 11.30
C THR A 21 0.12 0.70 11.33
N LEU A 22 1.17 1.41 11.68
CA LEU A 22 1.20 2.86 11.71
C LEU A 22 1.68 3.39 10.36
N THR A 23 0.91 4.27 9.74
CA THR A 23 1.38 5.01 8.56
C THR A 23 2.19 6.22 9.04
N LEU A 24 3.47 6.25 8.70
CA LEU A 24 4.39 7.34 9.05
C LEU A 24 4.41 8.44 7.98
N PHE A 25 4.26 8.04 6.72
CA PHE A 25 4.29 8.95 5.58
C PHE A 25 3.38 8.44 4.47
N ASP A 26 2.60 9.34 3.88
CA ASP A 26 1.70 9.06 2.76
C ASP A 26 1.51 10.38 1.99
N ASP A 27 2.44 10.71 1.10
CA ASP A 27 2.44 11.98 0.39
C ASP A 27 3.22 11.92 -0.94
N GLU A 28 3.06 12.95 -1.77
CA GLU A 28 3.79 13.16 -3.00
C GLU A 28 5.16 13.82 -2.75
N VAL A 29 6.20 13.21 -3.31
CA VAL A 29 7.57 13.69 -3.25
C VAL A 29 8.08 13.94 -4.66
N ALA A 30 8.40 15.21 -4.96
CA ALA A 30 9.10 15.58 -6.17
C ALA A 30 10.61 15.30 -6.04
N VAL A 31 11.17 14.62 -7.03
CA VAL A 31 12.61 14.36 -7.18
C VAL A 31 13.08 14.98 -8.49
N ALA A 32 14.03 15.92 -8.39
CA ALA A 32 14.57 16.62 -9.55
C ALA A 32 15.35 15.66 -10.48
N PRO A 33 15.54 16.02 -11.77
CA PRO A 33 16.32 15.20 -12.70
C PRO A 33 17.76 15.03 -12.21
N ALA A 34 18.31 13.82 -12.32
CA ALA A 34 19.67 13.51 -11.91
C ALA A 34 19.99 13.87 -10.44
N ARG A 35 18.97 13.90 -9.58
CA ARG A 35 19.07 14.16 -8.15
C ARG A 35 18.46 13.00 -7.36
N PHE A 36 18.71 13.03 -6.06
CA PHE A 36 18.02 12.18 -5.10
C PHE A 36 17.35 13.08 -4.05
N ARG A 37 16.38 12.52 -3.32
CA ARG A 37 15.75 13.18 -2.18
C ARG A 37 15.76 12.25 -0.98
N THR A 38 16.14 12.79 0.17
CA THR A 38 16.16 12.08 1.46
C THR A 38 14.91 12.41 2.26
N LEU A 39 14.40 11.43 2.99
CA LEU A 39 13.31 11.57 3.94
C LEU A 39 13.75 10.91 5.26
N ASP A 40 13.69 11.68 6.35
CA ASP A 40 13.92 11.18 7.70
C ASP A 40 12.72 10.37 8.17
N ILE A 41 12.97 9.22 8.78
CA ILE A 41 11.92 8.38 9.35
C ILE A 41 12.26 8.10 10.80
N ASP A 42 11.45 8.68 11.68
CA ASP A 42 11.48 8.38 13.10
C ASP A 42 10.69 7.08 13.32
N LEU A 43 11.43 6.01 13.55
CA LEU A 43 10.84 4.72 13.85
C LEU A 43 10.45 4.67 15.34
N PRO A 44 9.29 4.09 15.68
CA PRO A 44 8.93 3.87 17.07
C PRO A 44 9.90 2.88 17.72
N VAL A 45 10.04 2.94 19.05
CA VAL A 45 11.01 2.14 19.86
C VAL A 45 10.91 0.62 19.66
N GLU A 46 9.77 0.11 19.21
CA GLU A 46 9.54 -1.32 18.90
C GLU A 46 8.94 -1.51 17.49
N PRO A 47 9.69 -1.26 16.41
CA PRO A 47 9.23 -1.47 15.05
C PRO A 47 9.55 -2.91 14.63
N ALA A 48 8.54 -3.76 14.44
CA ALA A 48 8.77 -5.14 14.02
C ALA A 48 9.12 -5.25 12.52
N ARG A 49 8.63 -4.30 11.70
CA ARG A 49 8.87 -4.26 10.25
C ARG A 49 8.55 -2.89 9.66
N VAL A 50 9.43 -2.39 8.79
CA VAL A 50 9.24 -1.18 8.00
C VAL A 50 8.90 -1.57 6.58
N MET A 51 7.84 -0.96 6.05
CA MET A 51 7.29 -1.24 4.74
C MET A 51 7.20 0.07 3.96
N CYS A 52 7.91 0.15 2.86
CA CYS A 52 7.92 1.35 2.03
C CYS A 52 7.54 0.99 0.60
N SER A 53 6.64 1.74 0.01
CA SER A 53 6.25 1.56 -1.40
C SER A 53 6.18 2.91 -2.09
N TYR A 54 6.52 2.92 -3.37
CA TYR A 54 6.46 4.12 -4.19
C TYR A 54 5.84 3.85 -5.55
N GLU A 55 5.24 4.89 -6.12
CA GLU A 55 4.72 4.91 -7.48
C GLU A 55 5.01 6.27 -8.14
N VAL A 56 5.57 6.24 -9.35
CA VAL A 56 5.89 7.44 -10.14
C VAL A 56 4.63 7.91 -10.87
N LEU A 57 3.97 8.92 -10.31
CA LEU A 57 2.77 9.55 -10.86
C LEU A 57 3.07 10.28 -12.18
N GLU A 58 4.14 11.08 -12.18
CA GLU A 58 4.55 11.89 -13.32
C GLU A 58 6.06 11.83 -13.55
N GLY A 59 6.47 12.00 -14.80
CA GLY A 59 7.87 11.90 -15.22
C GLY A 59 8.18 10.61 -15.98
N GLY A 60 9.22 10.67 -16.82
CA GLY A 60 9.65 9.55 -17.66
C GLY A 60 10.83 8.75 -17.12
N SER A 61 11.23 9.00 -15.86
CA SER A 61 12.38 8.32 -15.23
C SER A 61 11.91 7.36 -14.16
N GLY A 62 12.47 6.16 -14.16
CA GLY A 62 12.41 5.23 -13.04
C GLY A 62 13.15 5.79 -11.84
N VAL A 63 12.55 5.60 -10.66
CA VAL A 63 13.12 5.98 -9.37
C VAL A 63 13.56 4.72 -8.65
N ARG A 64 14.58 4.83 -7.81
CA ARG A 64 14.99 3.76 -6.90
C ARG A 64 14.74 4.21 -5.47
N LEU A 65 14.09 3.35 -4.69
CA LEU A 65 13.93 3.55 -3.26
C LEU A 65 15.03 2.80 -2.51
N VAL A 66 15.67 3.47 -1.55
CA VAL A 66 16.76 2.91 -0.72
C VAL A 66 16.47 3.20 0.74
N LEU A 67 16.61 2.21 1.59
CA LEU A 67 16.61 2.35 3.04
C LEU A 67 18.05 2.28 3.54
N LEU A 68 18.45 3.28 4.31
CA LEU A 68 19.78 3.42 4.90
C LEU A 68 19.65 3.72 6.39
N LYS A 69 20.65 3.30 7.17
CA LYS A 69 20.88 3.91 8.48
C LYS A 69 21.23 5.38 8.30
N ARG A 70 20.93 6.22 9.29
CA ARG A 70 21.22 7.66 9.22
C ARG A 70 22.70 7.96 8.93
N GLU A 71 23.61 7.20 9.53
CA GLU A 71 25.06 7.33 9.28
C GLU A 71 25.46 6.98 7.83
N ASP A 72 24.87 5.91 7.28
CA ASP A 72 25.12 5.46 5.92
C ASP A 72 24.50 6.41 4.90
N ALA A 73 23.37 7.04 5.23
CA ALA A 73 22.78 8.09 4.42
C ALA A 73 23.70 9.33 4.36
N ALA A 74 24.31 9.73 5.47
CA ALA A 74 25.30 10.81 5.46
C ALA A 74 26.53 10.46 4.61
N ARG A 75 26.99 9.20 4.66
CA ARG A 75 28.08 8.70 3.78
C ARG A 75 27.67 8.68 2.30
N TRP A 76 26.43 8.25 2.01
CA TRP A 76 25.85 8.27 0.67
C TRP A 76 25.85 9.67 0.07
N LEU A 77 25.45 10.69 0.85
CA LEU A 77 25.47 12.09 0.42
C LEU A 77 26.87 12.58 0.04
N ARG A 78 27.91 12.06 0.71
CA ARG A 78 29.32 12.38 0.45
C ARG A 78 29.95 11.52 -0.65
N GLY A 79 29.24 10.52 -1.18
CA GLY A 79 29.79 9.57 -2.15
C GLY A 79 30.78 8.58 -1.54
N GLU A 80 30.72 8.39 -0.22
CA GLU A 80 31.57 7.44 0.51
C GLU A 80 30.99 6.02 0.48
N ALA A 81 31.82 5.05 0.85
CA ALA A 81 31.37 3.68 1.06
C ALA A 81 30.33 3.62 2.19
N HIS A 82 29.22 2.94 1.93
CA HIS A 82 28.06 2.86 2.81
C HIS A 82 27.41 1.49 2.69
N THR A 83 26.63 1.11 3.69
CA THR A 83 25.83 -0.12 3.68
C THR A 83 24.39 0.20 3.32
N THR A 84 23.78 -0.61 2.45
CA THR A 84 22.35 -0.50 2.11
C THR A 84 21.56 -1.59 2.82
N GLU A 85 20.52 -1.21 3.56
CA GLU A 85 19.66 -2.13 4.31
C GLU A 85 18.62 -2.82 3.40
N ALA A 86 18.04 -2.03 2.49
CA ALA A 86 17.14 -2.53 1.45
C ALA A 86 17.11 -1.54 0.28
N SER A 87 16.92 -2.05 -0.94
CA SER A 87 16.72 -1.19 -2.10
C SER A 87 15.86 -1.86 -3.17
N THR A 88 15.21 -1.03 -3.99
CA THR A 88 14.55 -1.47 -5.22
C THR A 88 15.47 -1.30 -6.43
N PRO A 89 15.21 -1.98 -7.55
CA PRO A 89 15.71 -1.52 -8.85
C PRO A 89 15.14 -0.15 -9.22
N PHE A 90 15.70 0.50 -10.24
CA PHE A 90 15.10 1.67 -10.88
C PHE A 90 13.86 1.23 -11.65
N ALA A 91 12.69 1.73 -11.25
CA ALA A 91 11.42 1.39 -11.88
C ALA A 91 10.38 2.50 -11.66
N ARG A 92 9.22 2.38 -12.32
CA ARG A 92 8.08 3.29 -12.10
C ARG A 92 7.34 3.01 -10.80
N SER A 93 7.57 1.86 -10.18
CA SER A 93 6.95 1.48 -8.91
C SER A 93 7.82 0.43 -8.24
N GLY A 94 7.80 0.40 -6.92
CA GLY A 94 8.50 -0.63 -6.16
C GLY A 94 8.11 -0.63 -4.70
N ALA A 95 8.45 -1.71 -4.02
CA ALA A 95 8.22 -1.84 -2.58
C ALA A 95 9.39 -2.57 -1.92
N ILE A 96 9.69 -2.18 -0.69
CA ILE A 96 10.63 -2.84 0.21
C ILE A 96 9.93 -3.15 1.52
N SER A 97 10.36 -4.25 2.13
CA SER A 97 9.97 -4.65 3.48
C SER A 97 11.23 -5.07 4.19
N HIS A 98 11.56 -4.40 5.28
CA HIS A 98 12.79 -4.62 6.02
C HIS A 98 12.52 -4.65 7.52
N ARG A 99 13.26 -5.47 8.26
CA ARG A 99 13.22 -5.50 9.72
C ARG A 99 14.44 -4.75 10.25
N PRO A 100 14.27 -3.55 10.82
CA PRO A 100 15.35 -2.82 11.46
C PRO A 100 15.99 -3.67 12.56
N ALA A 101 17.32 -3.67 12.63
CA ALA A 101 18.04 -4.27 13.74
C ALA A 101 18.00 -3.37 14.99
N GLU A 102 17.98 -2.05 14.77
CA GLU A 102 17.93 -1.03 15.81
C GLU A 102 16.72 -0.13 15.56
N PRO A 103 16.04 0.39 16.59
CA PRO A 103 14.78 1.10 16.39
C PRO A 103 14.94 2.58 16.04
N ASP A 104 16.13 3.18 16.12
CA ASP A 104 16.13 4.62 16.38
C ASP A 104 16.34 5.53 15.16
N GLN A 105 17.05 5.15 14.09
CA GLN A 105 17.45 6.16 13.07
C GLN A 105 17.67 5.62 11.64
N TYR A 106 16.67 5.78 10.77
CA TYR A 106 16.73 5.41 9.35
C TYR A 106 16.37 6.58 8.44
N GLN A 107 16.95 6.59 7.24
CA GLN A 107 16.59 7.50 6.16
C GLN A 107 16.16 6.70 4.92
N LEU A 108 15.11 7.18 4.27
CA LEU A 108 14.79 6.78 2.91
C LEU A 108 15.44 7.72 1.92
N VAL A 109 15.94 7.15 0.83
CA VAL A 109 16.47 7.88 -0.31
C VAL A 109 15.68 7.47 -1.55
N LEU A 110 15.07 8.45 -2.19
CA LEU A 110 14.53 8.34 -3.55
C LEU A 110 15.61 8.81 -4.53
N ASP A 111 16.20 7.88 -5.28
CA ASP A 111 17.27 8.14 -6.24
C ASP A 111 16.71 8.19 -7.67
N ASN A 112 16.93 9.30 -8.37
CA ASN A 112 16.61 9.51 -9.79
C ASN A 112 17.87 9.85 -10.61
N ARG A 113 19.06 9.40 -10.16
CA ARG A 113 20.33 9.72 -10.85
C ARG A 113 20.60 8.89 -12.08
N LEU A 114 20.29 7.58 -12.06
CA LEU A 114 20.69 6.66 -13.12
C LEU A 114 19.78 6.70 -14.36
N GLU A 115 18.48 6.92 -14.18
CA GLU A 115 17.60 7.13 -15.34
C GLU A 115 17.61 8.59 -15.79
N GLY A 116 17.45 9.55 -14.88
CA GLY A 116 17.81 10.97 -15.06
C GLY A 116 17.16 11.70 -16.24
N ARG A 117 16.19 11.10 -16.94
CA ARG A 117 15.56 11.62 -18.17
C ARG A 117 14.66 12.81 -17.91
N GLY A 118 14.25 13.03 -16.66
CA GLY A 118 13.39 14.12 -16.24
C GLY A 118 13.11 14.08 -14.74
N ALA A 119 12.38 15.08 -14.25
CA ALA A 119 11.88 15.08 -12.87
C ALA A 119 10.87 13.94 -12.70
N ALA A 120 10.79 13.41 -11.48
CA ALA A 120 9.81 12.39 -11.11
C ALA A 120 8.96 12.88 -9.94
N ARG A 121 7.63 12.79 -10.07
CA ARG A 121 6.69 12.98 -8.97
C ARG A 121 6.27 11.62 -8.46
N VAL A 122 6.56 11.34 -7.20
CA VAL A 122 6.45 10.02 -6.62
C VAL A 122 5.46 10.05 -5.47
N HIS A 123 4.42 9.22 -5.53
CA HIS A 123 3.62 8.95 -4.35
C HIS A 123 4.36 7.94 -3.47
N LEU A 124 4.69 8.33 -2.24
CA LEU A 124 5.47 7.53 -1.30
C LEU A 124 4.61 7.18 -0.09
N ILE A 125 4.57 5.88 0.22
CA ILE A 125 3.88 5.36 1.40
C ILE A 125 4.91 4.65 2.28
N VAL A 126 4.96 5.03 3.56
CA VAL A 126 5.80 4.43 4.59
C VAL A 126 4.91 3.97 5.74
N ARG A 127 4.99 2.68 6.04
CA ARG A 127 4.23 2.03 7.11
C ARG A 127 5.15 1.23 8.01
N VAL A 128 4.80 1.15 9.28
CA VAL A 128 5.50 0.35 10.28
C VAL A 128 4.51 -0.59 10.94
N ALA A 129 4.81 -1.89 10.92
CA ALA A 129 4.04 -2.89 11.65
C ALA A 129 4.69 -3.16 13.01
N ARG A 130 3.85 -3.20 14.06
CA ARG A 130 4.25 -3.53 15.44
C ARG A 130 4.29 -5.04 15.71
N ASN A 131 3.50 -5.85 14.98
CA ASN A 131 3.50 -7.31 15.09
C ASN A 131 4.01 -7.97 13.80
N ASP A 132 4.72 -9.10 13.98
CA ASP A 132 5.26 -9.92 12.88
C ASP A 132 4.22 -10.82 12.20
N ASP A 133 2.93 -10.60 12.47
CA ASP A 133 1.85 -11.37 11.86
C ASP A 133 1.75 -11.03 10.38
N ASN A 134 2.57 -11.75 9.61
CA ASN A 134 2.54 -12.00 8.18
C ASN A 134 1.95 -10.88 7.32
N THR A 135 2.36 -9.63 7.59
CA THR A 135 2.10 -8.52 6.69
C THR A 135 3.16 -8.66 5.59
N GLY A 136 2.84 -9.50 4.61
CA GLY A 136 3.66 -9.69 3.42
C GLY A 136 3.94 -8.35 2.73
N PRO A 137 4.93 -8.28 1.82
CA PRO A 137 5.31 -7.03 1.14
C PRO A 137 4.06 -6.32 0.65
N VAL A 138 3.96 -4.99 0.86
CA VAL A 138 2.80 -4.16 0.46
C VAL A 138 2.47 -4.51 -0.98
N ARG A 139 1.50 -5.40 -1.17
CA ARG A 139 0.98 -5.70 -2.48
C ARG A 139 0.14 -4.48 -2.79
N LEU A 140 0.62 -3.63 -3.69
CA LEU A 140 -0.24 -2.67 -4.36
C LEU A 140 -1.49 -3.46 -4.78
N ALA A 141 -2.66 -2.97 -4.39
CA ALA A 141 -3.91 -3.63 -4.71
C ALA A 141 -3.98 -3.75 -6.23
N ASP A 142 -3.81 -4.98 -6.73
CA ASP A 142 -3.84 -5.25 -8.16
C ASP A 142 -5.18 -4.72 -8.70
N PRO A 143 -5.19 -3.68 -9.55
CA PRO A 143 -6.42 -3.00 -9.95
C PRO A 143 -7.39 -3.96 -10.64
N ARG A 144 -6.88 -5.06 -11.22
CA ARG A 144 -7.71 -6.13 -11.79
C ARG A 144 -8.51 -6.88 -10.72
N LYS A 145 -7.95 -7.10 -9.54
CA LYS A 145 -8.65 -7.77 -8.43
C LYS A 145 -9.78 -6.90 -7.88
N GLY A 146 -9.53 -5.59 -7.77
CA GLY A 146 -10.57 -4.62 -7.41
C GLY A 146 -11.72 -4.64 -8.42
N GLN A 147 -11.41 -4.60 -9.72
CA GLN A 147 -12.41 -4.69 -10.77
C GLN A 147 -13.21 -6.00 -10.72
N ILE A 148 -12.55 -7.14 -10.56
CA ILE A 148 -13.23 -8.45 -10.44
C ILE A 148 -14.21 -8.44 -9.27
N LEU A 149 -13.79 -7.90 -8.12
CA LEU A 149 -14.63 -7.85 -6.91
C LEU A 149 -15.87 -6.96 -7.12
N VAL A 150 -15.70 -5.80 -7.76
CA VAL A 150 -16.79 -4.87 -8.10
C VAL A 150 -17.75 -5.52 -9.11
N TRP A 151 -17.25 -6.17 -10.15
CA TRP A 151 -18.10 -6.85 -11.12
C TRP A 151 -18.82 -8.06 -10.53
N ALA A 152 -18.17 -8.81 -9.64
CA ALA A 152 -18.77 -9.94 -8.95
C ALA A 152 -19.91 -9.50 -8.02
N SER A 153 -19.72 -8.42 -7.24
CA SER A 153 -20.76 -7.88 -6.36
C SER A 153 -21.93 -7.29 -7.16
N LEU A 154 -21.64 -6.57 -8.25
CA LEU A 154 -22.67 -6.04 -9.15
C LEU A 154 -23.48 -7.16 -9.81
N GLY A 155 -22.81 -8.22 -10.29
CA GLY A 155 -23.45 -9.39 -10.89
C GLY A 155 -24.34 -10.13 -9.90
N LEU A 156 -23.86 -10.36 -8.68
CA LEU A 156 -24.64 -11.01 -7.62
C LEU A 156 -25.89 -10.18 -7.27
N PHE A 157 -25.75 -8.86 -7.15
CA PHE A 157 -26.87 -7.96 -6.89
C PHE A 157 -27.90 -7.99 -8.02
N ALA A 158 -27.44 -7.95 -9.28
CA ALA A 158 -28.33 -8.01 -10.44
C ALA A 158 -29.12 -9.33 -10.49
N VAL A 159 -28.47 -10.47 -10.22
CA VAL A 159 -29.14 -11.78 -10.15
C VAL A 159 -30.20 -11.79 -9.04
N ALA A 160 -29.88 -11.29 -7.85
CA ALA A 160 -30.83 -11.20 -6.75
C ALA A 160 -32.03 -10.31 -7.09
N ALA A 161 -31.80 -9.15 -7.70
CA ALA A 161 -32.84 -8.22 -8.13
C ALA A 161 -33.77 -8.82 -9.20
N VAL A 162 -33.20 -9.49 -10.21
CA VAL A 162 -33.96 -10.18 -11.26
C VAL A 162 -34.76 -11.34 -10.68
N TYR A 163 -34.17 -12.13 -9.78
CA TYR A 163 -34.86 -13.23 -9.12
C TYR A 163 -36.04 -12.73 -8.28
N ALA A 164 -35.84 -11.68 -7.49
CA ALA A 164 -36.91 -11.06 -6.70
C ALA A 164 -38.02 -10.50 -7.60
N GLY A 165 -37.68 -9.78 -8.67
CA GLY A 165 -38.64 -9.25 -9.62
C GLY A 165 -39.44 -10.34 -10.33
N ALA A 166 -38.76 -11.40 -10.81
CA ALA A 166 -39.43 -12.54 -11.44
C ALA A 166 -40.33 -13.30 -10.47
N ARG A 167 -39.92 -13.42 -9.20
CA ARG A 167 -40.73 -14.05 -8.15
C ARG A 167 -42.00 -13.25 -7.86
N ILE A 168 -41.90 -11.92 -7.79
CA ILE A 168 -43.06 -11.03 -7.60
C ILE A 168 -44.00 -11.11 -8.81
N LYS A 169 -43.46 -11.00 -10.03
CA LYS A 169 -44.28 -11.10 -11.25
C LYS A 169 -45.04 -12.42 -11.33
N ARG A 170 -44.39 -13.55 -11.03
CA ARG A 170 -45.04 -14.88 -10.99
C ARG A 170 -46.09 -15.02 -9.90
N ALA A 171 -46.02 -14.22 -8.83
CA ALA A 171 -47.05 -14.21 -7.79
C ALA A 171 -48.29 -13.42 -8.25
N ILE A 172 -48.08 -12.31 -8.95
CA ILE A 172 -49.16 -11.47 -9.52
C ILE A 172 -49.87 -12.20 -10.67
N ASP A 173 -49.13 -12.85 -11.58
CA ASP A 173 -49.71 -13.57 -12.73
C ASP A 173 -50.47 -14.87 -12.32
N ARG A 174 -50.44 -15.25 -11.03
CA ARG A 174 -51.12 -16.45 -10.50
C ARG A 174 -52.43 -16.14 -9.76
N GLU A 175 -52.72 -14.86 -9.49
CA GLU A 175 -54.01 -14.38 -8.98
C GLU A 175 -54.95 -14.01 -10.14
#